data_AF-A0AAV2VQ02-F1
#
_entry.id   AF-A0AAV2VQ02-F1
#
_cell.length_a   1.000
_cell.length_b   1.000
_cell.length_c   1.000
_cell.angle_alpha   90.00
_cell.angle_beta   90.00
_cell.angle_gamma   90.00
#
_symmetry.space_group_name_H-M   'P 1'
#
loop_
_entity.id
_entity.type
_entity.pdbx_description
1 polymer ?
#
loop_
_entity_poly.entity_id
_entity_poly.type
_entity_poly.pdbx_seq_one_letter_code
_entity_poly.pdbx_strand_id
1 'polypeptide(L)'
;MRFKLIIAFVEESKTDLVLDAARSAGATGATVINHARGEGLNKKTTFLGLTLEVQKDVLLFVVEEHLSRHILEKIGEVGEFDEASGQGIAVQIDVEDAVGVAHQVETLTRVVEEKL
;
A
#
# COMPACT_ATOMS: atom_id res chain seq x y z
N MET A 1 -14.55 -13.07 8.68
CA MET A 1 -13.73 -12.67 7.52
C MET A 1 -12.33 -12.39 8.03
N ARG A 2 -11.29 -12.83 7.32
CA ARG A 2 -9.89 -12.57 7.71
C ARG A 2 -9.39 -11.36 6.93
N PHE A 3 -8.64 -10.50 7.60
CA PHE A 3 -8.10 -9.28 7.01
C PHE A 3 -6.58 -9.36 6.93
N LYS A 4 -6.02 -8.60 6.00
CA LYS A 4 -4.59 -8.30 5.92
C LYS A 4 -4.41 -6.78 5.94
N LEU A 5 -3.30 -6.35 6.51
CA LEU A 5 -2.83 -4.98 6.39
C LEU A 5 -1.75 -4.96 5.31
N ILE A 6 -2.01 -4.25 4.22
CA ILE A 6 -1.00 -3.91 3.23
C ILE A 6 -0.39 -2.57 3.61
N ILE A 7 0.94 -2.51 3.66
CA ILE A 7 1.71 -1.30 3.90
C ILE A 7 2.59 -1.06 2.68
N ALA A 8 2.39 0.04 1.96
CA ALA A 8 3.20 0.43 0.82
C ALA A 8 3.96 1.72 1.12
N PHE A 9 5.27 1.68 0.91
CA PHE A 9 6.18 2.82 1.04
C PHE A 9 6.49 3.31 -0.37
N VAL A 10 5.95 4.46 -0.74
CA VAL A 10 5.92 4.92 -2.14
C VAL A 10 6.60 6.28 -2.29
N GLU A 11 7.11 6.56 -3.48
CA GLU A 11 7.47 7.93 -3.85
C GLU A 11 6.22 8.80 -3.89
N GLU A 12 6.33 10.04 -3.40
CA GLU A 12 5.22 11.02 -3.38
C GLU A 12 4.57 11.19 -4.75
N SER A 13 5.36 11.16 -5.83
CA SER A 13 4.88 11.25 -7.21
C SER A 13 4.01 10.07 -7.65
N LYS A 14 4.05 8.93 -6.95
CA LYS A 14 3.31 7.71 -7.25
C LYS A 14 2.16 7.44 -6.28
N THR A 15 1.98 8.28 -5.26
CA THR A 15 0.96 8.13 -4.21
C THR A 15 -0.45 7.94 -4.77
N ASP A 16 -0.92 8.88 -5.58
CA ASP A 16 -2.29 8.83 -6.14
C ASP A 16 -2.47 7.65 -7.09
N LEU A 17 -1.45 7.36 -7.89
CA LEU A 17 -1.44 6.25 -8.84
C LEU A 17 -1.60 4.90 -8.11
N VAL A 18 -0.87 4.70 -7.01
CA VAL A 18 -0.95 3.49 -6.20
C VAL A 18 -2.28 3.40 -5.44
N LEU A 19 -2.80 4.52 -4.94
CA LEU A 19 -4.11 4.58 -4.28
C LEU A 19 -5.24 4.16 -5.24
N ASP A 20 -5.24 4.67 -6.47
CA ASP A 20 -6.27 4.35 -7.47
C ASP A 20 -6.16 2.90 -7.96
N ALA A 21 -4.94 2.39 -8.10
CA ALA A 21 -4.70 0.97 -8.40
C ALA A 21 -5.25 0.06 -7.30
N ALA A 22 -5.00 0.38 -6.03
CA ALA A 22 -5.52 -0.39 -4.90
C ALA A 22 -7.05 -0.37 -4.86
N ARG A 23 -7.67 0.79 -5.06
CA ARG A 23 -9.14 0.93 -5.12
C ARG A 23 -9.75 0.11 -6.25
N SER A 24 -9.15 0.19 -7.44
CA SER A 24 -9.60 -0.58 -8.62
C SER A 24 -9.48 -2.09 -8.41
N ALA A 25 -8.51 -2.53 -7.60
CA ALA A 25 -8.31 -3.93 -7.22
C ALA A 25 -9.18 -4.39 -6.03
N GLY A 26 -10.00 -3.51 -5.44
CA GLY A 26 -10.98 -3.85 -4.40
C GLY A 26 -10.67 -3.33 -2.99
N ALA A 27 -9.64 -2.49 -2.81
CA ALA A 27 -9.45 -1.78 -1.54
C ALA A 27 -10.59 -0.77 -1.33
N THR A 28 -11.29 -0.86 -0.19
CA THR A 28 -12.44 0.00 0.13
C THR A 28 -12.05 1.30 0.83
N GLY A 29 -10.81 1.39 1.33
CA GLY A 29 -10.29 2.55 2.02
C GLY A 29 -8.77 2.49 2.14
N ALA A 30 -8.18 3.63 2.49
CA ALA A 30 -6.75 3.76 2.70
C ALA A 30 -6.49 4.86 3.74
N THR A 31 -5.44 4.69 4.53
CA THR A 31 -4.85 5.75 5.35
C THR A 31 -3.50 6.12 4.76
N VAL A 32 -3.23 7.41 4.65
CA VAL A 32 -1.99 7.94 4.07
C VAL A 32 -1.22 8.70 5.14
N ILE A 33 0.04 8.34 5.35
CA ILE A 33 0.99 9.10 6.16
C ILE A 33 1.97 9.77 5.20
N ASN A 34 1.82 11.09 5.05
CA ASN A 34 2.67 11.90 4.19
C ASN A 34 3.99 12.26 4.89
N HIS A 35 4.99 12.64 4.09
CA HIS A 35 6.29 13.16 4.57
C HIS A 35 7.06 12.19 5.47
N ALA A 36 6.92 10.88 5.25
CA ALA A 36 7.79 9.90 5.87
C ALA A 36 9.21 10.00 5.28
N ARG A 37 10.18 9.51 6.03
CA ARG A 37 11.59 9.47 5.59
C ARG A 37 12.00 8.02 5.43
N GLY A 38 12.58 7.72 4.27
CA GLY A 38 13.10 6.40 3.94
C GLY A 38 14.53 6.48 3.43
N GLU A 39 15.33 5.49 3.79
CA GLU A 39 16.64 5.26 3.20
C GLU A 39 16.65 3.87 2.56
N GLY A 40 17.03 3.81 1.29
CA GLY A 40 17.25 2.55 0.58
C GLY A 40 18.65 1.98 0.81
N LEU A 41 18.98 0.91 0.09
CA LEU A 41 20.31 0.27 0.12
C LEU A 41 21.46 1.25 -0.20
N ASN A 42 21.20 2.20 -1.09
CA ASN A 42 22.18 3.19 -1.51
C ASN A 42 21.96 4.49 -0.73
N LYS A 43 22.69 4.68 0.37
CA LYS A 43 22.77 5.97 1.06
C LYS A 43 23.48 6.98 0.16
N LYS A 44 22.73 7.93 -0.40
CA LYS A 44 23.31 9.02 -1.17
C LYS A 44 23.82 10.08 -0.19
N THR A 45 25.13 10.15 -0.02
CA THR A 45 25.80 11.24 0.71
C THR A 45 26.02 12.42 -0.24
N THR A 46 25.66 13.62 0.17
CA THR A 46 25.96 14.84 -0.61
C THR A 46 27.32 15.41 -0.23
N PHE A 47 27.73 16.47 -0.94
CA PHE A 47 28.87 17.29 -0.54
C PHE A 47 28.66 17.80 0.90
N LEU A 48 29.71 17.81 1.72
CA LEU A 48 29.72 18.15 3.16
C LEU A 48 29.27 17.05 4.16
N GLY A 49 29.10 15.80 3.72
CA GLY A 49 28.82 14.68 4.64
C GLY A 49 27.38 14.65 5.18
N LEU A 50 26.46 15.36 4.52
CA LEU A 50 25.03 15.27 4.79
C LEU A 50 24.45 14.07 4.05
N THR A 51 23.62 13.28 4.73
CA THR A 51 22.87 12.17 4.11
C THR A 51 21.60 12.72 3.48
N LEU A 52 21.33 12.35 2.23
CA LEU A 52 20.09 12.70 1.55
C LEU A 52 19.01 11.67 1.90
N GLU A 53 18.15 12.02 2.86
CA GLU A 53 16.93 11.26 3.15
C GLU A 53 15.92 11.48 2.02
N VAL A 54 15.33 10.39 1.52
CA VAL A 54 14.30 10.46 0.49
C VAL A 54 12.94 10.53 1.16
N GLN A 55 12.16 11.53 0.78
CA GLN A 55 10.78 11.66 1.22
C GLN A 55 9.92 10.56 0.59
N LYS A 56 9.06 9.95 1.40
CA LYS A 56 8.15 8.87 1.01
C LYS A 56 6.78 9.12 1.61
N ASP A 57 5.75 8.57 0.97
CA ASP A 57 4.44 8.43 1.58
C ASP A 57 4.24 6.97 1.99
N VAL A 58 3.53 6.75 3.09
CA VAL A 58 3.17 5.41 3.57
C VAL A 58 1.66 5.23 3.42
N LEU A 59 1.29 4.24 2.61
CA LEU A 59 -0.10 3.87 2.35
C LEU A 59 -0.45 2.61 3.13
N LEU A 60 -1.55 2.68 3.85
CA LEU A 60 -2.05 1.61 4.72
C LEU A 60 -3.43 1.18 4.22
N PHE A 61 -3.57 -0.10 3.90
CA PHE A 61 -4.83 -0.67 3.43
C PHE A 61 -5.21 -1.88 4.31
N VAL A 62 -6.34 -1.79 5.00
CA VAL A 62 -6.96 -2.95 5.63
C VAL A 62 -7.92 -3.57 4.62
N VAL A 63 -7.62 -4.77 4.15
CA VAL A 63 -8.33 -5.42 3.04
C VAL A 63 -8.66 -6.86 3.39
N GLU A 64 -9.65 -7.42 2.71
CA GLU A 64 -9.97 -8.84 2.85
C GLU A 64 -8.82 -9.71 2.36
N GLU A 65 -8.55 -10.79 3.09
CA GLU A 65 -7.45 -11.70 2.77
C GLU A 65 -7.53 -12.24 1.34
N HIS A 66 -8.72 -12.53 0.83
CA HIS A 66 -8.90 -13.08 -0.51
C HIS A 66 -8.56 -12.07 -1.62
N LEU A 67 -8.61 -10.76 -1.34
CA LEU A 67 -8.20 -9.69 -2.28
C LEU A 67 -6.75 -9.24 -2.06
N SER A 68 -6.20 -9.48 -0.87
CA SER A 68 -4.91 -8.94 -0.45
C SER A 68 -3.77 -9.20 -1.44
N ARG A 69 -3.66 -10.43 -1.95
CA ARG A 69 -2.62 -10.80 -2.92
C ARG A 69 -2.76 -10.05 -4.23
N HIS A 70 -3.98 -9.96 -4.76
CA HIS A 70 -4.27 -9.25 -6.00
C HIS A 70 -3.96 -7.76 -5.89
N ILE A 71 -4.38 -7.13 -4.79
CA ILE A 71 -4.08 -5.72 -4.51
C ILE A 71 -2.57 -5.50 -4.42
N LEU A 72 -1.85 -6.36 -3.69
CA LEU A 72 -0.39 -6.26 -3.51
C LEU A 72 0.36 -6.33 -4.84
N GLU A 73 -0.02 -7.26 -5.71
CA GLU A 73 0.56 -7.38 -7.06
C GLU A 73 0.23 -6.15 -7.91
N LYS A 74 -1.02 -5.68 -7.86
CA LYS A 74 -1.46 -4.56 -8.70
C LYS A 74 -0.76 -3.25 -8.34
N ILE A 75 -0.58 -2.96 -7.04
CA ILE A 75 0.18 -1.79 -6.61
C ILE A 75 1.67 -1.94 -6.88
N GLY A 76 2.20 -3.18 -6.85
CA GLY A 76 3.59 -3.46 -7.20
C GLY A 76 3.90 -3.16 -8.67
N GLU A 77 3.01 -3.59 -9.57
CA GLU A 77 3.09 -3.29 -11.01
C GLU A 77 3.02 -1.79 -11.27
N VAL A 78 1.98 -1.13 -10.76
CA VAL A 78 1.72 0.29 -11.03
C VAL A 78 2.73 1.20 -10.34
N GLY A 79 3.20 0.80 -9.16
CA GLY A 79 4.27 1.46 -8.44
C GLY A 79 5.67 1.18 -9.01
N GLU A 80 5.80 0.23 -9.93
CA GLU A 80 7.07 -0.24 -10.53
C GLU A 80 8.09 -0.67 -9.46
N PHE A 81 7.62 -1.29 -8.36
CA PHE A 81 8.47 -1.56 -7.19
C PHE A 81 9.61 -2.54 -7.48
N ASP A 82 9.45 -3.40 -8.48
CA ASP A 82 10.45 -4.38 -8.91
C ASP A 82 11.27 -3.91 -10.14
N GLU A 83 10.98 -2.75 -10.73
CA GLU A 83 11.66 -2.30 -11.97
C GLU A 83 13.02 -1.64 -11.71
N ALA A 84 13.15 -0.92 -10.60
CA ALA A 84 14.39 -0.23 -10.24
C ALA A 84 14.55 -0.04 -8.73
N SER A 85 15.81 0.16 -8.30
CA SER A 85 16.11 0.43 -6.89
C SER A 85 15.53 1.78 -6.45
N GLY A 86 14.84 1.78 -5.30
CA GLY A 86 14.33 2.99 -4.65
C GLY A 86 12.88 3.36 -4.97
N GLN A 87 12.20 2.61 -5.85
CA GLN A 87 10.83 2.87 -6.31
C GLN A 87 9.77 2.68 -5.20
N GLY A 88 10.06 1.83 -4.22
CA GLY A 88 9.18 1.59 -3.09
C GLY A 88 9.27 0.15 -2.62
N ILE A 89 8.46 -0.17 -1.62
CA ILE A 89 8.29 -1.54 -1.12
C ILE A 89 6.84 -1.66 -0.66
N ALA A 90 6.20 -2.81 -0.89
CA ALA A 90 4.94 -3.14 -0.25
C ALA A 90 5.07 -4.46 0.53
N VAL A 91 4.49 -4.50 1.72
CA VAL A 91 4.44 -5.68 2.57
C VAL A 91 3.02 -5.93 3.02
N GLN A 92 2.71 -7.18 3.34
CA GLN A 92 1.45 -7.55 3.97
C GLN A 92 1.71 -8.11 5.37
N ILE A 93 0.82 -7.80 6.30
CA ILE A 93 0.85 -8.26 7.68
C ILE A 93 -0.50 -8.89 8.04
N ASP A 94 -0.47 -9.98 8.80
CA ASP A 94 -1.68 -10.62 9.31
C ASP A 94 -2.38 -9.71 10.33
N VAL A 95 -3.68 -9.53 10.17
CA VAL A 95 -4.53 -8.83 11.13
C VAL A 95 -5.27 -9.87 11.96
N GLU A 96 -4.95 -9.94 13.25
CA GLU A 96 -5.58 -10.87 14.18
C GLU A 96 -7.03 -10.46 14.47
N ASP A 97 -7.28 -9.17 14.71
CA ASP A 97 -8.61 -8.61 14.95
C ASP A 97 -8.71 -7.15 14.46
N ALA A 98 -9.92 -6.71 14.11
CA ALA A 98 -10.20 -5.35 13.65
C ALA A 98 -11.61 -4.90 14.04
N VAL A 99 -11.71 -3.69 14.59
CA VAL A 99 -12.99 -3.03 14.92
C VAL A 99 -13.28 -1.94 13.88
N GLY A 100 -14.55 -1.72 13.56
CA GLY A 100 -14.98 -0.68 12.59
C GLY A 100 -15.02 -1.14 11.13
N VAL A 101 -14.73 -2.41 10.85
CA VAL A 101 -14.78 -2.99 9.50
C VAL A 101 -16.17 -3.50 9.10
N ALA A 102 -17.16 -3.48 10.01
CA ALA A 102 -18.50 -4.02 9.77
C ALA A 102 -19.21 -3.41 8.55
N HIS A 103 -19.05 -2.10 8.33
CA HIS A 103 -19.67 -1.42 7.18
C HIS A 103 -18.98 -1.77 5.85
N GLN A 104 -17.67 -2.03 5.89
CA GLN A 104 -16.92 -2.51 4.73
C GLN A 104 -17.35 -3.95 4.38
N VAL A 105 -17.47 -4.81 5.38
CA VAL A 105 -17.94 -6.20 5.25
C VAL A 105 -19.32 -6.28 4.58
N GLU A 106 -20.26 -5.42 4.97
CA GLU A 106 -21.61 -5.44 4.39
C GLU A 106 -21.61 -5.03 2.91
N THR A 107 -20.76 -4.07 2.54
CA THR A 107 -20.61 -3.61 1.15
C THR A 107 -19.93 -4.67 0.28
N LEU A 108 -18.87 -5.30 0.80
CA LEU A 108 -18.13 -6.35 0.09
C LEU A 108 -18.96 -7.63 -0.09
N THR A 109 -19.74 -8.04 0.91
CA THR A 109 -20.64 -9.21 0.82
C THR A 109 -21.60 -9.08 -0.35
N ARG A 110 -22.23 -7.91 -0.55
CA ARG A 110 -23.16 -7.67 -1.67
C ARG A 110 -22.49 -7.77 -3.04
N VAL A 111 -21.27 -7.26 -3.17
CA VAL A 111 -20.51 -7.32 -4.45
C VAL A 111 -20.12 -8.76 -4.82
N VAL A 112 -19.87 -9.61 -3.82
CA VAL A 112 -19.59 -11.04 -4.04
C VAL A 112 -20.86 -11.79 -4.45
N GLU A 113 -21.99 -11.50 -3.81
CA GLU A 113 -23.29 -12.09 -4.14
C GLU A 113 -23.78 -11.71 -5.55
N GLU A 114 -23.50 -10.51 -6.04
CA GLU A 114 -23.86 -10.08 -7.41
C GLU A 114 -22.97 -10.66 -8.52
N LYS A 115 -21.80 -11.21 -8.18
CA LYS A 115 -20.85 -11.81 -9.13
C LYS A 115 -20.94 -13.34 -9.23
N LEU A 116 -21.84 -13.95 -8.46
CA LEU A 116 -22.19 -15.38 -8.50
C LEU A 116 -23.50 -15.59 -9.28
#